data_AF-A0A1Q8EFR0-F1
#
_entry.id   AF-A0A1Q8EFR0-F1
#
_cell.length_a   1.000
_cell.length_b   1.000
_cell.length_c   1.000
_cell.angle_alpha   90.00
_cell.angle_beta   90.00
_cell.angle_gamma   90.00
#
_symmetry.space_group_name_H-M   'P 1'
#
loop_
_entity.id
_entity.type
_entity.pdbx_description
1 polymer ?
#
loop_
_entity_poly.entity_id
_entity_poly.type
_entity_poly.pdbx_seq_one_letter_code
_entity_poly.pdbx_strand_id
1 'polypeptide(L)' 'MKYSLYFQINNNEPELQGIFSELEKAYKHISKLIEEKSSITYTETWRFWKKDGVTYIDYGAHNVFYMIKEVEC' A
#
# COMPACT_ATOMS: atom_id res chain seq x y z
N MET A 1 12.46 -0.12 13.58
CA MET A 1 11.28 -0.60 12.83
C MET A 1 11.36 -0.07 11.40
N LYS A 2 11.12 -0.92 10.41
CA LYS A 2 11.03 -0.55 8.99
C LYS A 2 9.67 -0.99 8.44
N TYR A 3 9.18 -0.27 7.44
CA TYR A 3 7.90 -0.50 6.79
C TYR A 3 8.16 -0.81 5.33
N SER A 4 8.00 -2.07 4.93
CA SER A 4 8.10 -2.47 3.54
C SER A 4 6.73 -2.31 2.88
N LEU A 5 6.67 -1.46 1.86
CA LEU A 5 5.49 -1.23 1.06
C LEU A 5 5.51 -2.14 -0.17
N TYR A 6 4.44 -2.89 -0.37
CA TYR A 6 4.21 -3.70 -1.55
C TYR A 6 2.93 -3.28 -2.26
N PHE A 7 2.87 -3.61 -3.54
CA PHE A 7 1.72 -3.42 -4.40
C PHE A 7 1.33 -4.77 -5.01
N GLN A 8 0.05 -5.10 -4.96
CA GLN A 8 -0.46 -6.34 -5.53
C GLN A 8 -1.63 -6.04 -6.48
N ILE A 9 -1.60 -6.66 -7.65
CA ILE A 9 -2.64 -6.56 -8.68
C ILE A 9 -3.03 -7.96 -9.17
N ASN A 10 -4.33 -8.23 -9.33
CA ASN A 10 -4.88 -9.48 -9.88
C ASN A 10 -4.35 -10.76 -9.21
N ASN A 11 -4.13 -10.74 -7.89
CA ASN A 11 -3.54 -11.84 -7.13
C ASN A 11 -2.12 -12.27 -7.58
N ASN A 12 -1.41 -11.45 -8.35
CA ASN A 12 0.00 -11.69 -8.66
C ASN A 12 0.87 -11.57 -7.41
N GLU A 13 2.14 -11.96 -7.52
CA GLU A 13 3.10 -11.76 -6.43
C GLU A 13 3.22 -10.26 -6.06
N PRO A 14 3.20 -9.91 -4.77
CA PRO A 14 3.28 -8.53 -4.33
C PRO A 14 4.65 -7.92 -4.66
N GLU A 15 4.64 -6.81 -5.39
CA GLU A 15 5.85 -6.11 -5.83
C GLU A 15 6.28 -5.05 -4.82
N LEU A 16 7.56 -5.09 -4.39
CA LEU A 16 8.11 -4.10 -3.47
C LEU A 16 8.15 -2.71 -4.12
N GLN A 17 7.41 -1.76 -3.55
CA GLN A 17 7.42 -0.35 -3.98
C GLN A 17 8.43 0.48 -3.20
N GLY A 18 8.82 0.06 -2.00
CA GLY A 18 9.83 0.75 -1.21
C GLY A 18 9.92 0.27 0.23
N ILE A 19 10.95 0.74 0.92
CA ILE A 19 11.16 0.51 2.35
C ILE A 19 11.30 1.85 3.04
N PHE A 20 10.49 2.08 4.07
CA PHE A 20 10.39 3.34 4.77
C PHE A 20 10.74 3.15 6.25
N SER A 21 11.39 4.15 6.85
CA SER A 21 11.66 4.16 8.30
C SER A 21 10.45 4.59 9.11
N GLU A 22 9.41 5.14 8.45
CA GLU A 22 8.22 5.70 9.08
C GLU A 22 6.97 5.30 8.30
N LEU A 23 5.91 4.94 9.03
CA LEU A 23 4.63 4.54 8.43
C LEU A 23 3.99 5.68 7.62
N GLU A 24 4.08 6.92 8.12
CA GLU A 24 3.55 8.10 7.42
C GLU A 24 4.17 8.29 6.04
N LYS A 25 5.48 8.01 5.89
CA LYS A 25 6.17 8.09 4.60
C LYS A 25 5.66 7.03 3.62
N ALA A 26 5.35 5.83 4.11
CA ALA A 26 4.74 4.79 3.29
C ALA A 26 3.35 5.23 2.78
N TYR A 27 2.50 5.79 3.65
CA TYR A 27 1.19 6.31 3.23
C TYR A 27 1.28 7.47 2.22
N LYS A 28 2.18 8.43 2.45
CA LYS A 28 2.43 9.53 1.50
C LYS A 28 2.88 8.99 0.14
N HIS A 29 3.73 7.96 0.14
CA HIS A 29 4.18 7.33 -1.10
C HIS A 29 3.03 6.63 -1.84
N ILE A 30 2.16 5.91 -1.13
CA ILE A 30 0.94 5.31 -1.71
C ILE A 30 0.08 6.39 -2.38
N SER A 31 -0.17 7.50 -1.67
CA SER A 31 -0.97 8.61 -2.23
C SER A 31 -0.37 9.13 -3.53
N LYS A 32 0.96 9.32 -3.56
CA LYS A 32 1.68 9.77 -4.77
C LYS A 32 1.58 8.75 -5.90
N LEU A 33 1.75 7.46 -5.61
CA LEU A 33 1.62 6.39 -6.61
C LEU A 33 0.22 6.30 -7.19
N ILE A 34 -0.82 6.47 -6.36
CA ILE A 34 -2.20 6.52 -6.83
C ILE A 34 -2.39 7.74 -7.73
N GLU A 35 -1.92 8.92 -7.33
CA GLU A 35 -2.03 10.14 -8.13
C GLU A 35 -1.28 10.03 -9.48
N GLU A 36 -0.10 9.42 -9.50
CA GLU A 36 0.73 9.31 -10.71
C GLU A 36 0.32 8.16 -11.64
N LYS A 37 -0.12 7.02 -11.08
CA LYS A 37 -0.33 5.78 -11.85
C LYS A 37 -1.80 5.37 -11.97
N SER A 38 -2.67 5.84 -11.08
CA SER A 38 -4.09 5.46 -11.11
C SER A 38 -4.90 6.48 -11.91
N SER A 39 -5.67 6.00 -12.89
CA SER A 39 -6.70 6.82 -13.54
C SER A 39 -7.97 6.98 -12.69
N ILE A 40 -8.01 6.36 -11.50
CA ILE A 40 -9.12 6.51 -10.57
C ILE A 40 -8.94 7.84 -9.84
N THR A 41 -9.88 8.76 -10.07
CA THR A 41 -10.01 9.99 -9.29
C THR A 41 -10.03 9.60 -7.82
N TYR A 42 -9.03 10.03 -7.06
CA TYR A 42 -8.88 9.76 -5.63
C TYR A 42 -10.24 9.70 -4.93
N THR A 43 -10.71 8.50 -4.58
CA THR A 43 -11.95 8.33 -3.83
C THR A 43 -11.60 8.26 -2.36
N GLU A 44 -12.23 9.09 -1.53
CA GLU A 44 -12.00 9.18 -0.07
C GLU A 44 -12.24 7.87 0.69
N THR A 45 -12.74 6.82 0.03
CA THR A 45 -12.98 5.49 0.60
C THR A 45 -11.75 4.59 0.50
N TRP A 46 -10.70 4.91 1.27
CA TRP A 46 -9.63 3.93 1.52
C TRP A 46 -10.09 2.98 2.62
N ARG A 47 -9.94 1.68 2.37
CA ARG A 47 -10.23 0.62 3.34
C ARG A 47 -8.93 0.04 3.85
N PHE A 48 -8.81 0.00 5.17
CA PHE A 48 -7.63 -0.50 5.86
C PHE A 48 -8.01 -1.71 6.68
N TRP A 49 -7.25 -2.78 6.57
CA TRP A 49 -7.37 -3.92 7.47
C TRP A 49 -6.00 -4.53 7.76
N LYS A 50 -5.84 -5.10 8.95
CA LYS A 50 -4.59 -5.75 9.35
C LYS A 50 -4.79 -7.26 9.40
N LYS A 51 -3.88 -8.01 8.81
CA LYS A 51 -3.88 -9.48 8.82
C LYS A 51 -2.44 -9.99 8.84
N ASP A 52 -2.13 -10.90 9.77
CA ASP A 52 -0.80 -11.53 9.88
C ASP A 52 0.37 -10.53 9.99
N GLY A 53 0.18 -9.41 10.70
CA GLY A 53 1.20 -8.36 10.83
C GLY A 53 1.40 -7.49 9.58
N VAL A 54 0.53 -7.64 8.58
CA VAL A 54 0.52 -6.83 7.36
C VAL A 54 -0.72 -5.96 7.34
N THR A 55 -0.52 -4.67 7.07
CA THR A 55 -1.61 -3.70 6.85
C THR A 55 -1.93 -3.66 5.37
N TYR A 56 -3.16 -4.00 5.01
CA TYR A 56 -3.67 -3.94 3.65
C TYR A 56 -4.47 -2.67 3.44
N ILE A 57 -4.34 -2.10 2.26
CA ILE A 57 -4.91 -0.81 1.88
C ILE A 57 -5.56 -0.97 0.51
N ASP A 58 -6.88 -1.02 0.50
CA ASP A 58 -7.70 -0.97 -0.71
C ASP A 58 -8.14 0.47 -0.93
N TYR A 59 -7.80 1.02 -2.11
CA TYR A 59 -8.11 2.40 -2.47
C TYR A 59 -9.23 2.47 -3.53
N GLY A 60 -9.99 1.39 -3.71
CA GLY A 60 -11.13 1.34 -4.64
C GLY A 60 -10.74 0.90 -6.07
N ALA A 61 -9.49 0.50 -6.29
CA ALA A 61 -9.05 -0.08 -7.54
C ALA A 61 -9.41 -1.57 -7.62
N HIS A 62 -10.04 -1.98 -8.72
CA HIS A 62 -10.50 -3.35 -8.88
C HIS A 62 -9.32 -4.34 -8.90
N ASN A 63 -9.34 -5.30 -7.97
CA ASN A 63 -8.29 -6.32 -7.77
C ASN A 63 -6.90 -5.76 -7.48
N VAL A 64 -6.81 -4.59 -6.85
CA VAL A 64 -5.54 -3.96 -6.52
C VAL A 64 -5.51 -3.52 -5.07
N PHE A 65 -4.40 -3.76 -4.38
CA PHE A 65 -4.22 -3.29 -3.01
C PHE A 65 -2.74 -3.05 -2.70
N TYR A 66 -2.49 -2.12 -1.77
CA TYR A 66 -1.17 -1.92 -1.17
C TYR A 66 -1.06 -2.71 0.13
N MET A 67 0.15 -3.15 0.44
CA MET A 67 0.45 -3.91 1.65
C MET A 67 1.64 -3.27 2.37
N ILE A 68 1.50 -2.98 3.65
CA ILE A 68 2.60 -2.49 4.50
C ILE A 68 2.95 -3.58 5.49
N LYS A 69 4.17 -4.11 5.39
CA LYS A 69 4.71 -5.07 6.35
C LYS A 69 5.65 -4.37 7.31
N GLU A 70 5.35 -4.51 8.60
CA GLU A 70 6.23 -4.04 9.68
C GLU A 70 7.34 -5.06 9.88
N VAL A 71 8.59 -4.60 9.81
CA VAL A 71 9.79 -5.42 10.03
C VAL A 71 10.56 -4.80 11.20
N GLU A 72 10.59 -5.52 12.31
CA GLU A 72 11.50 -5.23 13.40
C GLU A 72 12.92 -5.57 12.92
N CYS A 73 13.82 -4.61 13.05
CA CYS A 73 15.19 -4.69 12.58
C CYS A 73 16.11 -4.65 13.79
#